data_AF-A0A8J7T7C6-F1
#
_entry.id   AF-A0A8J7T7C6-F1
#
_cell.length_a   1.000
_cell.length_b   1.000
_cell.length_c   1.000
_cell.angle_alpha   90.00
_cell.angle_beta   90.00
_cell.angle_gamma   90.00
#
_symmetry.space_group_name_H-M   'P 1'
#
loop_
_entity.id
_entity.type
_entity.pdbx_description
1 polymer ?
#
loop_
_entity_poly.entity_id
_entity_poly.type
_entity_poly.pdbx_seq_one_letter_code
_entity_poly.pdbx_strand_id
1 'polypeptide(L)'
;MEENGDATEELLSNRTSGLEPYLLKVRVHQVWAVKAGGLDKDSIISVIWNVGEYCLTLKKDTRYIFFMEPTNDTSVFKAAFPPVETGRNVKKDINKVLCGGWGKC
;
A
#
# COMPACT_ATOMS: atom_id res chain seq x y z
N MET A 1 -45.64 14.22 -17.50
CA MET A 1 -45.56 13.90 -16.06
C MET A 1 -44.32 13.04 -15.89
N GLU A 2 -43.40 13.57 -15.10
CA GLU A 2 -42.12 13.01 -14.70
C GLU A 2 -42.27 11.62 -14.06
N GLU A 3 -41.29 10.74 -14.25
CA GLU A 3 -40.40 10.36 -13.13
C GLU A 3 -39.07 9.79 -13.66
N ASN A 4 -37.98 10.34 -13.12
CA ASN A 4 -36.58 9.97 -13.29
C ASN A 4 -36.14 9.01 -12.16
N GLY A 5 -35.02 8.32 -12.33
CA GLY A 5 -34.20 7.78 -11.23
C GLY A 5 -33.84 6.31 -11.43
N ASP A 6 -32.73 6.00 -12.10
CA ASP A 6 -31.39 5.86 -11.50
C ASP A 6 -31.33 4.66 -10.53
N ALA A 7 -31.15 3.48 -11.11
CA ALA A 7 -30.79 2.26 -10.39
C ALA A 7 -29.29 2.32 -10.06
N THR A 8 -28.93 3.24 -9.17
CA THR A 8 -27.61 3.33 -8.56
C THR A 8 -27.55 2.44 -7.33
N GLU A 9 -26.52 1.60 -7.31
CA GLU A 9 -25.81 1.22 -6.08
C GLU A 9 -26.47 0.20 -5.14
N GLU A 10 -27.25 -0.78 -5.66
CA GLU A 10 -27.76 -1.89 -4.84
C GLU A 10 -26.78 -3.09 -4.69
N LEU A 11 -25.46 -2.87 -4.70
CA LEU A 11 -24.48 -3.98 -4.56
C LEU A 11 -23.35 -3.78 -3.54
N LEU A 12 -23.45 -2.79 -2.65
CA LEU A 12 -22.52 -2.63 -1.53
C LEU A 12 -23.11 -3.12 -0.20
N SER A 13 -23.62 -4.35 -0.15
CA SER A 13 -23.86 -4.99 1.15
C SER A 13 -23.96 -6.51 1.07
N ASN A 14 -22.87 -7.17 0.68
CA ASN A 14 -22.67 -8.58 1.01
C ASN A 14 -21.45 -8.71 1.92
N ARG A 15 -21.74 -8.91 3.21
CA ARG A 15 -20.77 -9.20 4.27
C ARG A 15 -19.88 -10.38 3.89
N THR A 16 -18.66 -10.05 3.48
CA THR A 16 -17.50 -10.90 3.68
C THR A 16 -16.65 -10.18 4.72
N SER A 17 -16.58 -10.71 5.94
CA SER A 17 -15.61 -10.26 6.94
C SER A 17 -14.20 -10.51 6.39
N GLY A 18 -13.56 -9.48 5.82
CA GLY A 18 -12.24 -9.63 5.19
C GLY A 18 -11.68 -8.28 4.76
N LEU A 19 -11.07 -7.57 5.72
CA LEU A 19 -10.02 -6.56 5.56
C LEU A 19 -10.00 -5.84 4.20
N GLU A 20 -10.76 -4.75 4.08
CA GLU A 20 -10.66 -3.93 2.87
C GLU A 20 -9.23 -3.39 2.71
N PRO A 21 -8.66 -3.48 1.51
CA PRO A 21 -7.37 -2.89 1.22
C PRO A 21 -7.44 -1.38 1.39
N TYR A 22 -6.56 -0.83 2.23
CA TYR A 22 -6.44 0.61 2.39
C TYR A 22 -5.63 1.20 1.24
N LEU A 23 -6.14 2.26 0.63
CA LEU A 23 -5.41 3.03 -0.36
C LEU A 23 -4.63 4.17 0.32
N LEU A 24 -3.31 4.04 0.36
CA LEU A 24 -2.43 5.02 0.99
C LEU A 24 -1.84 5.97 -0.05
N LYS A 25 -1.96 7.27 0.18
CA LYS A 25 -1.20 8.27 -0.60
C LYS A 25 0.17 8.48 0.04
N VAL A 26 1.23 8.21 -0.71
CA VAL A 26 2.60 8.38 -0.26
C VAL A 26 3.39 9.24 -1.25
N ARG A 27 4.31 10.05 -0.73
CA ARG A 27 5.29 10.78 -1.54
C ARG A 27 6.56 9.94 -1.66
N VAL A 28 7.02 9.72 -2.88
CA VAL A 28 8.23 8.95 -3.15
C VAL A 28 9.47 9.73 -2.72
N HIS A 29 10.19 9.22 -1.72
CA HIS A 29 11.42 9.84 -1.24
C HIS A 29 12.64 9.44 -2.08
N GLN A 30 12.78 8.13 -2.35
CA GLN A 30 13.89 7.56 -3.10
C GLN A 30 13.42 6.26 -3.76
N VAL A 31 13.97 5.97 -4.94
CA VAL A 31 13.74 4.72 -5.67
C VAL A 31 15.04 3.92 -5.69
N TRP A 32 14.96 2.64 -5.36
CA TRP A 32 16.13 1.76 -5.23
C TRP A 32 16.26 0.73 -6.36
N ALA A 33 15.18 0.47 -7.10
CA ALA A 33 15.22 -0.48 -8.22
C ALA A 33 15.84 0.16 -9.47
N VAL A 34 16.71 -0.59 -10.17
CA VAL A 34 17.30 -0.17 -11.46
C VAL A 34 16.23 0.03 -12.55
N LYS A 35 15.09 -0.67 -12.44
CA LYS A 35 13.90 -0.46 -13.26
C LYS A 35 12.71 -0.13 -12.38
N ALA A 36 12.49 1.16 -12.19
CA ALA A 36 11.49 1.73 -11.30
C ALA A 36 10.03 1.54 -11.75
N GLY A 37 9.78 1.04 -12.97
CA GLY A 37 8.41 0.85 -13.46
C GLY A 37 7.58 2.13 -13.53
N GLY A 38 8.22 3.29 -13.72
CA GLY A 38 7.54 4.60 -13.74
C GLY A 38 7.49 5.34 -12.41
N LEU A 39 8.14 4.83 -11.36
CA LEU A 39 8.31 5.56 -10.09
C LEU A 39 9.34 6.68 -10.22
N ASP A 40 8.87 7.91 -10.06
CA ASP A 40 9.71 9.11 -10.02
C ASP A 40 9.86 9.64 -8.58
N LYS A 41 11.03 10.20 -8.28
CA LYS A 41 11.25 10.90 -7.00
C LYS A 41 10.26 12.06 -6.86
N ASP A 42 9.77 12.29 -5.65
CA ASP A 42 8.82 13.34 -5.27
C ASP A 42 7.40 13.19 -5.86
N SER A 43 7.16 12.17 -6.68
CA SER A 43 5.81 11.82 -7.14
C SER A 43 4.92 11.38 -5.97
N ILE A 44 3.63 11.64 -6.10
CA ILE A 44 2.61 11.14 -5.17
C ILE A 44 1.96 9.93 -5.84
N ILE A 45 2.04 8.79 -5.18
CA ILE A 45 1.44 7.54 -5.65
C ILE A 45 0.42 7.03 -4.65
N SER A 46 -0.44 6.12 -5.13
CA SER A 46 -1.37 5.38 -4.29
C SER A 46 -0.85 3.96 -4.09
N VAL A 47 -0.81 3.49 -2.85
CA VAL A 47 -0.37 2.14 -2.49
C VAL A 47 -1.52 1.38 -1.85
N ILE A 48 -1.84 0.22 -2.41
CA ILE A 48 -2.81 -0.73 -1.88
C ILE A 48 -2.13 -1.53 -0.76
N TRP A 49 -2.67 -1.48 0.46
CA TRP A 49 -2.13 -2.15 1.66
C TRP A 49 -3.20 -2.89 2.47
N ASN A 50 -2.91 -4.13 2.83
CA ASN A 50 -3.78 -4.95 3.67
C ASN A 50 -3.31 -4.89 5.13
N VAL A 51 -3.91 -4.00 5.93
CA VAL A 51 -3.51 -3.79 7.33
C VAL A 51 -3.72 -5.05 8.19
N GLY A 52 -4.71 -5.89 7.90
CA GLY A 52 -5.02 -7.01 8.79
C GLY A 52 -4.24 -8.29 8.55
N GLU A 53 -3.38 -8.36 7.53
CA GLU A 53 -2.47 -9.51 7.38
C GLU A 53 -1.22 -9.38 8.25
N TYR A 54 -0.80 -8.15 8.57
CA TYR A 54 0.44 -7.85 9.26
C TYR A 54 0.19 -6.71 10.21
N CYS A 55 0.30 -6.93 11.52
CA CYS A 55 -0.11 -6.04 12.61
C CYS A 55 0.68 -4.71 12.65
N LEU A 56 0.62 -3.96 11.56
CA LEU A 56 1.42 -2.80 11.23
C LEU A 56 0.47 -1.66 10.85
N THR A 57 0.45 -0.66 11.71
CA THR A 57 -0.26 0.59 11.45
C THR A 57 0.72 1.63 10.94
N LEU A 58 0.45 2.17 9.76
CA LEU A 58 1.25 3.24 9.16
C LEU A 58 0.95 4.58 9.85
N LYS A 59 2.00 5.34 10.14
CA LYS A 59 1.91 6.66 10.78
C LYS A 59 2.12 7.75 9.74
N LYS A 60 1.37 8.84 9.88
CA LYS A 60 1.60 10.05 9.08
C LYS A 60 3.01 10.60 9.33
N ASP A 61 3.59 11.23 8.31
CA ASP A 61 4.89 11.91 8.35
C ASP A 61 6.07 11.00 8.75
N THR A 62 5.89 9.68 8.65
CA THR A 62 6.91 8.67 8.91
C THR A 62 7.40 8.09 7.59
N ARG A 63 8.71 7.85 7.49
CA ARG A 63 9.32 7.27 6.29
C ARG A 63 9.29 5.74 6.39
N TYR A 64 8.89 5.12 5.29
CA TYR A 64 8.81 3.67 5.15
C TYR A 64 9.46 3.23 3.85
N ILE A 65 9.92 1.97 3.83
CA ILE A 65 10.32 1.27 2.61
C ILE A 65 9.18 0.34 2.23
N PHE A 66 8.69 0.53 1.00
CA PHE A 66 7.67 -0.31 0.41
C PHE A 66 8.31 -1.25 -0.60
N PHE A 67 8.00 -2.54 -0.51
CA PHE A 67 8.22 -3.49 -1.59
C PHE A 67 6.88 -3.70 -2.27
N MET A 68 6.81 -3.34 -3.54
CA MET A 68 5.55 -3.18 -4.24
C MET A 68 5.64 -3.68 -5.67
N GLU A 69 4.49 -4.08 -6.18
CA GLU A 69 4.27 -4.52 -7.54
C GLU A 69 3.44 -3.46 -8.28
N PRO A 70 3.75 -3.19 -9.56
CA PRO A 70 2.92 -2.30 -10.38
C PRO A 70 1.55 -2.91 -10.60
N THR A 71 0.53 -2.05 -10.75
CA THR A 71 -0.81 -2.46 -11.17
C THR A 71 -1.05 -2.07 -12.63
N ASN A 72 -2.29 -2.22 -13.12
CA ASN A 72 -2.68 -1.73 -14.44
C ASN A 72 -2.63 -0.19 -14.52
N ASP A 73 -2.76 0.50 -13.38
CA ASP A 73 -2.61 1.96 -13.29
C ASP A 73 -1.17 2.34 -12.93
N THR A 74 -0.59 3.27 -13.68
CA THR A 74 0.82 3.68 -13.53
C THR A 74 1.13 4.41 -12.22
N SER A 75 0.12 4.93 -11.54
CA SER A 75 0.24 5.67 -10.28
C SER A 75 -0.24 4.85 -9.07
N VAL A 76 -0.68 3.61 -9.30
CA VAL A 76 -1.19 2.72 -8.26
C VAL A 76 -0.31 1.48 -8.17
N PHE A 77 0.17 1.21 -6.96
CA PHE A 77 1.05 0.10 -6.66
C PHE A 77 0.44 -0.76 -5.57
N LYS A 78 0.70 -2.06 -5.60
CA LYS A 78 0.29 -2.97 -4.55
C LYS A 78 1.47 -3.32 -3.68
N ALA A 79 1.38 -3.12 -2.37
CA ALA A 79 2.41 -3.58 -1.45
C ALA A 79 2.38 -5.12 -1.41
N ALA A 80 3.49 -5.75 -1.80
CA ALA A 80 3.65 -7.19 -1.73
C ALA A 80 4.20 -7.62 -0.35
N PHE A 81 4.83 -6.68 0.37
CA PHE A 81 5.50 -6.89 1.65
C PHE A 81 5.08 -5.80 2.65
N PRO A 82 5.01 -6.09 3.97
CA PRO A 82 4.88 -5.13 5.05
C PRO A 82 5.89 -3.99 4.90
N PRO A 83 5.41 -2.74 4.87
CA PRO A 83 6.29 -1.59 4.84
C PRO A 83 7.21 -1.57 6.06
N VAL A 84 8.49 -1.26 5.84
CA VAL A 84 9.50 -1.21 6.91
C VAL A 84 9.69 0.23 7.34
N GLU A 85 9.42 0.55 8.60
CA GLU A 85 9.68 1.88 9.17
C GLU A 85 11.18 2.19 9.11
N THR A 86 11.57 3.29 8.48
CA THR A 86 12.98 3.65 8.36
C THR A 86 13.45 4.36 9.63
N GLY A 87 14.12 3.62 10.51
CA GLY A 87 14.81 4.18 11.68
C GLY A 87 16.26 4.57 11.39
N ARG A 88 17.09 4.65 12.44
CA ARG A 88 18.53 4.96 12.32
C ARG A 88 19.36 3.86 11.63
N ASN A 89 18.84 2.63 11.53
CA ASN A 89 19.58 1.44 11.06
C ASN A 89 18.86 0.68 9.94
N VAL A 90 18.38 1.41 8.94
CA VAL A 90 17.58 0.92 7.80
C VAL A 90 18.06 -0.42 7.23
N LYS A 91 19.37 -0.59 6.96
CA LYS A 91 19.92 -1.85 6.39
C LYS A 91 19.69 -3.06 7.29
N LYS A 92 19.82 -2.88 8.61
CA LYS A 92 19.59 -3.94 9.60
C LYS A 92 18.12 -4.31 9.67
N ASP A 93 17.24 -3.30 9.62
CA ASP A 93 15.80 -3.49 9.71
C ASP A 93 15.25 -4.20 8.47
N ILE A 94 15.73 -3.85 7.27
CA ILE A 94 15.41 -4.56 6.02
C ILE A 94 15.85 -6.02 6.08
N ASN A 95 17.11 -6.29 6.45
CA ASN A 95 17.62 -7.67 6.52
C ASN A 95 16.83 -8.50 7.54
N LYS A 96 16.43 -7.91 8.67
CA LYS A 96 15.60 -8.58 9.66
C LYS A 96 14.23 -8.95 9.10
N VAL A 97 13.60 -8.06 8.35
CA VAL A 97 12.27 -8.29 7.76
C VAL A 97 12.34 -9.30 6.61
N LEU A 98 13.37 -9.24 5.77
CA LEU A 98 13.51 -10.16 4.62
C LEU A 98 13.95 -11.58 5.05
N CYS A 99 14.75 -11.72 6.12
CA CYS A 99 15.25 -13.03 6.56
C CYS A 99 14.51 -13.61 7.77
N GLY A 100 13.81 -12.80 8.57
CA GLY A 100 13.17 -13.20 9.84
C GLY A 100 11.73 -13.70 9.71
N GLY A 101 11.16 -13.70 8.50
CA GLY A 101 9.74 -13.97 8.27
C GLY A 101 8.85 -12.83 8.76
N TRP A 102 7.63 -12.74 8.23
CA TRP A 102 6.64 -11.78 8.71
C TRP A 102 5.65 -12.52 9.56
N GLY A 103 5.54 -12.09 10.82
CA GLY A 103 4.45 -12.54 11.67
C GLY A 103 3.15 -12.05 11.06
N LYS A 104 2.32 -12.99 10.59
CA LYS A 104 0.91 -12.69 10.35
C LYS A 104 0.25 -12.39 11.70
N CYS A 105 -0.72 -11.48 11.70
CA CYS A 105 -1.79 -11.59 12.69
C CYS A 105 -2.56 -12.88 12.37
#